data_AF-A0A2M7FDS6-F1
#
_entry.id   AF-A0A2M7FDS6-F1
#
_cell.length_a   1.000
_cell.length_b   1.000
_cell.length_c   1.000
_cell.angle_alpha   90.00
_cell.angle_beta   90.00
_cell.angle_gamma   90.00
#
_symmetry.space_group_name_H-M   'P 1'
#
loop_
_entity.id
_entity.type
_entity.pdbx_description
1 polymer ?
#
loop_
_entity_poly.entity_id
_entity_poly.type
_entity_poly.pdbx_seq_one_letter_code
_entity_poly.pdbx_strand_id
1 'polypeptide(L)'
;DATVNQVIEIREECNCSVTINGGSEAGHASGKSPGNYSHGTGYKVDLDMNSALNSFIQKFSMEGKRNGDTIYLDKCKNQYVQESDHWDITVFRFCNL
;
A
#
# COMPACT_ATOMS: atom_id res chain seq x y z
N ASP A 1 -5.29 5.58 -12.70
CA ASP A 1 -4.16 6.53 -12.51
C ASP A 1 -3.83 6.83 -11.04
N ALA A 2 -4.77 6.68 -10.09
CA ALA A 2 -4.53 7.02 -8.68
C ALA A 2 -3.35 6.26 -8.02
N THR A 3 -3.18 4.98 -8.33
CA THR A 3 -2.15 4.12 -7.70
C THR A 3 -0.72 4.59 -7.99
N VAL A 4 -0.41 4.90 -9.25
CA VAL A 4 0.92 5.42 -9.63
C VAL A 4 1.18 6.78 -9.00
N ASN A 5 0.18 7.67 -9.03
CA ASN A 5 0.30 8.98 -8.38
C ASN A 5 0.51 8.85 -6.87
N GLN A 6 -0.11 7.86 -6.23
CA GLN A 6 0.11 7.60 -4.80
C GLN A 6 1.53 7.13 -4.52
N VAL A 7 2.11 6.26 -5.37
CA VAL A 7 3.51 5.82 -5.22
C VAL A 7 4.47 7.01 -5.36
N ILE A 8 4.20 7.93 -6.29
CA ILE A 8 4.99 9.16 -6.46
C ILE A 8 4.90 10.02 -5.18
N GLU A 9 3.69 10.23 -4.65
CA GLU A 9 3.49 10.97 -3.40
C GLU A 9 4.24 10.34 -2.22
N ILE A 10 4.15 9.00 -2.06
CA ILE A 10 4.86 8.27 -1.02
C ILE A 10 6.36 8.52 -1.12
N ARG A 11 6.93 8.47 -2.34
CA ARG A 11 8.36 8.70 -2.56
C ARG A 11 8.77 10.13 -2.18
N GLU A 12 7.99 11.13 -2.58
CA GLU A 12 8.27 12.55 -2.30
C GLU A 12 8.17 12.85 -0.80
N GLU A 13 7.09 12.43 -0.13
CA GLU A 13 6.85 12.71 1.30
C GLU A 13 7.72 11.86 2.23
N CYS A 14 8.02 10.61 1.87
CA CYS A 14 9.00 9.80 2.60
C CYS A 14 10.42 10.34 2.42
N ASN A 15 10.68 11.07 1.32
CA ASN A 15 12.01 11.44 0.85
C ASN A 15 12.98 10.24 0.90
N CYS A 16 12.50 9.09 0.40
CA CYS A 16 13.20 7.82 0.49
C CYS A 16 13.08 7.00 -0.80
N SER A 17 13.91 5.96 -0.91
CA SER A 17 13.83 5.03 -2.03
C SER A 17 12.56 4.19 -1.93
N VAL A 18 11.85 4.06 -3.06
CA VAL A 18 10.65 3.24 -3.21
C VAL A 18 10.85 2.35 -4.43
N THR A 19 10.73 1.04 -4.24
CA THR A 19 10.82 0.03 -5.30
C THR A 19 9.49 -0.70 -5.39
N ILE A 20 8.91 -0.74 -6.60
CA ILE A 20 7.72 -1.54 -6.88
C ILE A 20 8.18 -2.96 -7.18
N ASN A 21 7.67 -3.95 -6.46
CA ASN A 21 8.00 -5.37 -6.66
C ASN A 21 6.79 -6.20 -7.15
N GLY A 22 5.59 -5.61 -7.14
CA GLY A 22 4.35 -6.17 -7.70
C GLY A 22 3.31 -5.07 -7.98
N GLY A 23 2.41 -5.30 -8.93
CA GLY A 23 1.41 -4.30 -9.32
C GLY A 23 0.49 -4.67 -10.49
N SER A 24 0.61 -5.88 -11.05
CA SER A 24 -0.21 -6.32 -12.20
C SER A 24 -0.57 -7.81 -12.17
N GLU A 25 -0.25 -8.48 -11.06
CA GLU A 25 -0.38 -9.91 -10.90
C GLU A 25 -1.86 -10.30 -10.87
N ALA A 26 -2.22 -11.29 -11.69
CA ALA A 26 -3.54 -11.91 -11.64
C ALA A 26 -3.62 -12.84 -10.42
N GLY A 27 -4.59 -12.61 -9.53
CA GLY A 27 -4.90 -13.55 -8.43
C GLY A 27 -4.50 -13.12 -7.03
N HIS A 28 -3.94 -11.92 -6.82
CA HIS A 28 -3.53 -11.42 -5.50
C HIS A 28 -4.63 -10.59 -4.80
N ALA A 29 -5.88 -11.05 -4.91
CA ALA A 29 -7.01 -10.53 -4.15
C ALA A 29 -7.10 -11.27 -2.82
N SER A 30 -6.35 -10.84 -1.81
CA SER A 30 -6.57 -11.27 -0.42
C SER A 30 -8.03 -10.95 -0.03
N GLY A 31 -8.73 -11.91 0.59
CA GLY A 31 -10.18 -11.92 0.83
C GLY A 31 -10.89 -10.61 1.25
N LYS A 32 -12.22 -10.59 1.06
CA LYS A 32 -13.18 -9.49 1.32
C LYS A 32 -12.88 -8.10 0.73
N SER A 33 -11.78 -7.89 0.00
CA SER A 33 -11.83 -6.87 -1.05
C SER A 33 -12.81 -7.35 -2.11
N PRO A 34 -13.91 -6.62 -2.39
CA PRO A 34 -14.73 -6.91 -3.56
C PRO A 34 -13.78 -7.06 -4.76
N GLY A 35 -14.11 -7.89 -5.75
CA GLY A 35 -13.30 -8.11 -6.96
C GLY A 35 -12.97 -6.86 -7.80
N ASN A 36 -13.19 -5.66 -7.25
CA ASN A 36 -12.90 -4.34 -7.79
C ASN A 36 -11.56 -3.76 -7.30
N TYR A 37 -11.05 -4.12 -6.11
CA TYR A 37 -9.81 -3.53 -5.54
C TYR A 37 -8.69 -4.59 -5.41
N SER A 38 -7.94 -4.80 -6.49
CA SER A 38 -6.91 -5.82 -6.62
C SER A 38 -5.72 -5.33 -7.45
N HIS A 39 -4.65 -6.13 -7.49
CA HIS A 39 -3.50 -5.92 -8.38
C HIS A 39 -3.93 -5.93 -9.85
N GLY A 40 -4.67 -6.96 -10.27
CA GLY A 40 -5.20 -7.07 -11.64
C GLY A 40 -6.21 -5.99 -12.04
N THR A 41 -6.79 -5.25 -11.08
CA THR A 41 -7.65 -4.09 -11.35
C THR A 41 -6.94 -2.74 -11.18
N GLY A 42 -5.62 -2.77 -10.90
CA GLY A 42 -4.78 -1.57 -10.81
C GLY A 42 -4.95 -0.77 -9.51
N TYR A 43 -5.59 -1.33 -8.49
CA TYR A 43 -5.84 -0.68 -7.20
C TYR A 43 -4.86 -1.09 -6.11
N LYS A 44 -4.06 -2.13 -6.36
CA LYS A 44 -3.04 -2.59 -5.43
C LYS A 44 -1.64 -2.45 -6.04
N VAL A 45 -0.66 -2.20 -5.19
CA VAL A 45 0.76 -2.15 -5.54
C VAL A 45 1.57 -2.66 -4.36
N ASP A 46 2.57 -3.48 -4.66
CA ASP A 46 3.47 -4.04 -3.67
C ASP A 46 4.78 -3.26 -3.70
N LEU A 47 5.22 -2.78 -2.53
CA LEU A 47 6.46 -2.02 -2.37
C LEU A 47 7.45 -2.77 -1.48
N ASP A 48 8.72 -2.80 -1.89
CA ASP A 48 9.79 -3.38 -1.07
C ASP A 48 9.91 -2.67 0.28
N MET A 49 10.09 -3.46 1.33
CA MET A 49 10.38 -2.93 2.65
C MET A 49 11.79 -2.31 2.70
N ASN A 50 11.88 -1.13 3.31
CA ASN A 50 13.15 -0.56 3.76
C ASN A 50 12.92 0.26 5.02
N SER A 51 13.99 0.54 5.78
CA SER A 51 13.87 1.18 7.09
C SER A 51 13.18 2.55 7.05
N ALA A 52 13.44 3.35 6.00
CA ALA A 52 12.84 4.67 5.83
C ALA A 52 11.35 4.58 5.48
N LEU A 53 10.98 3.76 4.50
CA LEU A 53 9.59 3.55 4.10
C LEU A 53 8.76 2.94 5.23
N ASN A 54 9.31 1.96 5.95
CA ASN A 54 8.65 1.35 7.10
C ASN A 54 8.35 2.40 8.16
N SER A 55 9.34 3.21 8.53
CA SER A 55 9.19 4.27 9.53
C SER A 55 8.22 5.36 9.09
N PHE A 56 8.10 5.61 7.78
CA PHE A 56 7.14 6.55 7.21
C PHE A 56 5.70 6.02 7.34
N ILE A 57 5.43 4.83 6.81
CA ILE A 57 4.08 4.22 6.81
C ILE A 57 3.60 3.93 8.23
N GLN A 58 4.49 3.50 9.13
CA GLN A 58 4.10 3.17 10.52
C GLN A 58 3.67 4.39 11.36
N LYS A 59 3.82 5.63 10.85
CA LYS A 59 3.24 6.84 11.46
C LYS A 59 1.75 7.00 11.19
N PHE A 60 1.22 6.27 10.22
CA PHE A 60 -0.19 6.30 9.87
C PHE A 60 -1.07 5.65 10.95
N SER A 61 -2.38 5.84 10.84
CA SER A 61 -3.32 5.32 11.85
C SER A 61 -3.41 3.80 11.76
N MET A 62 -3.10 3.09 12.83
CA MET A 62 -3.26 1.64 12.90
C MET A 62 -4.74 1.28 13.07
N GLU A 63 -5.30 0.50 12.14
CA GLU A 63 -6.72 0.11 12.13
C GLU A 63 -6.95 -1.29 12.72
N GLY A 64 -5.97 -2.19 12.59
CA GLY A 64 -6.09 -3.57 13.06
C GLY A 64 -5.12 -4.53 12.37
N LYS A 65 -5.53 -5.79 12.24
CA LYS A 65 -4.74 -6.83 11.57
C LYS A 65 -5.57 -7.64 10.56
N ARG A 66 -4.95 -8.03 9.44
CA ARG A 66 -5.47 -8.98 8.44
C ARG A 66 -4.55 -10.18 8.41
N ASN A 67 -5.04 -11.37 8.71
CA ASN A 67 -4.23 -12.62 8.73
C ASN A 67 -2.96 -12.55 9.61
N GLY A 68 -2.90 -11.65 10.59
CA GLY A 68 -1.72 -11.43 11.43
C GLY A 68 -0.92 -10.18 11.08
N ASP A 69 -1.08 -9.67 9.86
CA ASP A 69 -0.39 -8.50 9.31
C ASP A 69 -1.07 -7.21 9.72
N THR A 70 -0.30 -6.22 10.12
CA THR A 70 -0.84 -4.93 10.62
C THR A 70 -1.33 -4.07 9.47
N ILE A 71 -2.52 -3.48 9.64
CA ILE A 71 -3.12 -2.54 8.70
C ILE A 71 -2.91 -1.11 9.21
N TYR A 72 -2.30 -0.29 8.36
CA TYR A 72 -2.15 1.15 8.55
C TYR A 72 -3.02 1.90 7.52
N LEU A 73 -3.56 3.05 7.93
CA LEU A 73 -4.41 3.92 7.11
C LEU A 73 -3.82 5.32 7.02
N ASP A 74 -3.61 5.79 5.78
CA ASP A 74 -3.31 7.21 5.56
C ASP A 74 -4.54 8.09 5.88
N LYS A 75 -4.35 9.41 5.80
CA LYS A 75 -5.43 10.37 6.10
C LYS A 75 -6.61 10.30 5.12
N CYS A 76 -6.42 9.72 3.94
CA CYS A 76 -7.47 9.52 2.94
C CYS A 76 -8.10 8.12 2.99
N LYS A 77 -7.69 7.28 3.95
CA LYS A 77 -8.16 5.92 4.20
C LYS A 77 -7.70 4.89 3.15
N ASN A 78 -6.61 5.13 2.43
CA ASN A 78 -5.93 4.04 1.72
C ASN A 78 -5.31 3.07 2.73
N GLN A 79 -5.21 1.80 2.36
CA GLN A 79 -4.73 0.73 3.24
C GLN A 79 -3.29 0.36 2.89
N TYR A 80 -2.47 0.22 3.93
CA TYR A 80 -1.08 -0.20 3.84
C TYR A 80 -0.93 -1.40 4.78
N VAL A 81 -0.77 -2.59 4.21
CA VAL A 81 -0.66 -3.84 4.98
C VAL A 81 0.79 -4.28 4.99
N GLN A 82 1.34 -4.45 6.19
CA GLN A 82 2.72 -4.89 6.37
C GLN A 82 2.79 -6.42 6.29
N GLU A 83 3.03 -6.97 5.09
CA GLU A 83 3.25 -8.39 4.87
C GLU A 83 4.72 -8.77 5.14
N SER A 84 5.08 -10.05 5.05
CA SER A 84 6.37 -10.55 5.54
C SER A 84 7.60 -9.91 4.92
N ASP A 85 7.53 -9.55 3.64
CA ASP A 85 8.65 -9.08 2.82
C ASP A 85 8.34 -7.81 2.01
N HIS A 86 7.08 -7.35 2.01
CA HIS A 86 6.64 -6.18 1.25
C HIS A 86 5.47 -5.46 1.94
N TRP A 87 5.18 -4.25 1.45
CA TRP A 87 3.95 -3.52 1.77
C TRP A 87 2.90 -3.80 0.69
N ASP A 88 1.77 -4.37 1.06
CA ASP A 88 0.59 -4.51 0.20
C ASP A 88 -0.31 -3.29 0.35
N ILE A 89 -0.26 -2.38 -0.63
CA ILE A 89 -0.97 -1.09 -0.57
C ILE A 89 -2.21 -1.15 -1.44
N THR A 90 -3.38 -0.88 -0.85
CA THR A 90 -4.64 -0.69 -1.58
C THR A 90 -4.98 0.80 -1.67
N VAL A 91 -4.96 1.34 -2.89
CA VAL A 91 -5.18 2.76 -3.19
C VAL A 91 -6.61 2.98 -3.68
N PHE A 92 -7.52 3.36 -2.79
CA PHE A 92 -8.90 3.70 -3.17
C PHE A 92 -8.99 5.04 -3.91
N ARG A 93 -8.06 5.96 -3.60
CA ARG A 93 -7.99 7.31 -4.17
C ARG A 93 -6.59 7.89 -4.00
N PHE A 94 -6.25 8.88 -4.83
CA PHE A 94 -5.08 9.70 -4.59
C PHE A 94 -5.23 10.46 -3.27
N CYS A 95 -4.16 10.47 -2.48
CA CYS A 95 -4.02 11.20 -1.24
C CYS A 95 -2.73 12.00 -1.31
N ASN A 96 -2.82 13.31 -1.16
CA ASN A 96 -1.65 14.12 -0.83
C ASN A 96 -1.29 13.81 0.62
N LEU A 97 -0.12 13.26 0.95
CA LEU A 97 0.15 12.61 2.25
C LEU A 97 0.46 13.56 3.40
#